data_AF-A0A8J2WR58-F1
#
_entry.id   AF-A0A8J2WR58-F1
#
_cell.length_a   1.000
_cell.length_b   1.000
_cell.length_c   1.000
_cell.angle_alpha   90.00
_cell.angle_beta   90.00
_cell.angle_gamma   90.00
#
_symmetry.space_group_name_H-M   'P 1'
#
loop_
_entity.id
_entity.type
_entity.pdbx_description
1 polymer ?
#
loop_
_entity_poly.entity_id
_entity_poly.type
_entity_poly.pdbx_seq_one_letter_code
_entity_poly.pdbx_strand_id
1 'polypeptide(L)'
;MTNDGISIPSSYTSFLGSIQSSKLFNEVRSCRERDKPYFTSFEMSYVVHFRNRTELADPQALFTFTHPNREIPIDNSRYEVRKFLSNAIRCFTVSLAISITER
;
A
#
# COMPACT_ATOMS: atom_id res chain seq x y z
N MET A 1 9.76 8.44 -26.14
CA MET A 1 11.18 8.13 -25.87
C MET A 1 11.78 7.61 -27.17
N THR A 2 13.01 8.00 -27.51
CA THR A 2 13.71 7.43 -28.69
C THR A 2 13.80 5.90 -28.53
N ASN A 3 13.88 5.15 -29.63
CA ASN A 3 13.94 3.68 -29.59
C ASN A 3 15.05 3.14 -28.67
N ASP A 4 16.14 3.88 -28.53
CA ASP A 4 17.31 3.50 -27.72
C ASP A 4 17.42 4.26 -26.38
N GLY A 5 16.41 5.04 -26.01
CA GLY A 5 16.42 5.76 -24.74
C GLY A 5 16.23 4.80 -23.55
N ILE A 6 17.01 4.99 -22.48
CA ILE A 6 16.92 4.23 -21.22
C ILE A 6 16.30 5.12 -20.14
N SER A 7 15.32 4.59 -19.39
CA SER A 7 14.72 5.27 -18.25
C SER A 7 15.47 4.91 -16.97
N ILE A 8 15.76 5.91 -16.13
CA ILE A 8 16.34 5.72 -14.81
C ILE A 8 15.39 6.39 -13.81
N PRO A 9 14.69 5.64 -12.94
CA PRO A 9 14.68 4.18 -12.83
C PRO A 9 13.99 3.49 -14.02
N SER A 10 14.46 2.28 -14.37
CA SER A 10 13.86 1.45 -15.42
C SER A 10 12.66 0.65 -14.90
N SER A 11 12.59 0.39 -13.60
CA SER A 11 11.47 -0.31 -12.99
C SER A 11 11.42 -0.06 -11.49
N TYR A 12 10.23 -0.15 -10.91
CA TYR A 12 10.04 -0.15 -9.47
C TYR A 12 8.83 -1.02 -9.09
N THR A 13 8.85 -1.55 -7.88
CA THR A 13 7.82 -2.44 -7.33
C THR A 13 7.42 -1.96 -5.95
N SER A 14 6.12 -1.76 -5.71
CA SER A 14 5.57 -1.48 -4.39
C SER A 14 5.42 -2.78 -3.58
N PHE A 15 5.46 -2.68 -2.26
CA PHE A 15 5.28 -3.82 -1.34
C PHE A 15 4.24 -3.47 -0.28
N LEU A 16 3.46 -4.47 0.14
CA LEU A 16 2.56 -4.39 1.28
C LEU A 16 3.01 -5.37 2.36
N GLY A 17 3.03 -4.92 3.61
CA GLY A 17 3.25 -5.76 4.78
C GLY A 17 2.10 -5.62 5.77
N SER A 18 1.69 -6.73 6.39
CA SER A 18 0.66 -6.71 7.42
C SER A 18 1.28 -6.38 8.78
N ILE A 19 0.77 -5.32 9.43
CA ILE A 19 1.30 -4.85 10.71
C ILE A 19 0.18 -4.76 11.75
N GLN A 20 0.56 -4.98 13.02
CA GLN A 20 -0.27 -4.69 14.17
C GLN A 20 0.37 -3.58 15.00
N SER A 21 -0.39 -2.51 15.29
CA SER A 21 0.03 -1.47 16.22
C SER A 21 -1.17 -0.73 16.81
N SER A 22 -1.46 -0.99 18.08
CA SER A 22 -2.50 -0.25 18.81
C SER A 22 -2.14 1.24 18.97
N LYS A 23 -0.84 1.54 19.04
CA LYS A 23 -0.35 2.92 19.08
C LYS A 23 -0.70 3.66 17.79
N LEU A 24 -0.29 3.15 16.62
CA LEU A 24 -0.56 3.80 15.33
C LEU A 24 -2.06 3.90 15.06
N PHE A 25 -2.84 2.88 15.42
CA PHE A 25 -4.30 2.94 15.29
C PHE A 25 -4.90 4.13 16.07
N ASN A 26 -4.45 4.35 17.31
CA ASN A 26 -4.92 5.48 18.11
C ASN A 26 -4.43 6.84 17.59
N GLU A 27 -3.21 6.92 17.04
CA GLU A 27 -2.72 8.14 16.39
C GLU A 27 -3.61 8.51 15.18
N VAL A 28 -3.91 7.56 14.28
CA VAL A 28 -4.80 7.79 13.13
C VAL A 28 -6.22 8.14 13.57
N ARG A 29 -6.72 7.49 14.63
CA ARG A 29 -8.01 7.83 15.24
C ARG A 29 -8.04 9.26 15.77
N SER A 30 -6.92 9.77 16.28
CA SER A 30 -6.81 11.13 16.80
C SER A 30 -6.78 12.20 15.71
N CYS A 31 -6.40 11.84 14.47
CA CYS A 31 -6.45 12.72 13.29
C CYS A 31 -7.87 13.02 12.78
N ARG A 32 -8.90 12.75 13.59
CA ARG A 32 -10.29 13.00 13.21
C ARG A 32 -10.54 14.49 13.00
N GLU A 33 -11.02 14.83 11.81
CA GLU A 33 -11.51 16.17 11.49
C GLU A 33 -12.96 16.34 11.95
N ARG A 34 -13.31 17.53 12.47
CA ARG A 34 -14.64 17.78 13.06
C ARG A 34 -15.78 17.66 12.06
N ASP A 35 -15.55 18.09 10.83
CA ASP A 35 -16.58 18.22 9.79
C ASP A 35 -16.59 17.03 8.81
N LYS A 36 -15.80 15.99 9.09
CA LYS A 36 -15.72 14.78 8.26
C LYS A 36 -16.18 13.54 9.01
N PRO A 37 -16.65 12.50 8.29
CA PRO A 37 -16.95 11.20 8.90
C PRO A 37 -15.76 10.63 9.68
N TYR A 38 -16.04 9.89 10.74
CA TYR A 38 -15.02 9.39 11.67
C TYR A 38 -14.01 8.43 11.03
N PHE A 39 -14.37 7.76 9.94
CA PHE A 39 -13.53 6.78 9.25
C PHE A 39 -12.59 7.42 8.22
N THR A 40 -12.75 8.71 7.92
CA THR A 40 -12.00 9.39 6.86
C THR A 40 -10.48 9.34 7.09
N SER A 41 -10.02 9.42 8.35
CA SER A 41 -8.60 9.29 8.66
C SER A 41 -8.06 7.87 8.40
N PHE A 42 -8.92 6.84 8.34
CA PHE A 42 -8.51 5.47 8.05
C PHE A 42 -8.49 5.12 6.55
N GLU A 43 -9.03 5.98 5.69
CA GLU A 43 -9.10 5.76 4.24
C GLU A 43 -7.95 6.42 3.45
N MET A 44 -6.98 7.01 4.14
CA MET A 44 -5.82 7.65 3.52
C MET A 44 -4.50 6.97 3.92
N SER A 45 -3.49 7.09 3.07
CA SER A 45 -2.13 6.62 3.36
C SER A 45 -1.34 7.66 4.16
N TYR A 46 -0.41 7.18 5.00
CA TYR A 46 0.46 8.03 5.81
C TYR A 46 1.92 7.60 5.66
N VAL A 47 2.82 8.58 5.57
CA VAL A 47 4.27 8.34 5.65
C VAL A 47 4.68 8.51 7.10
N VAL A 48 5.12 7.41 7.74
CA VAL A 48 5.53 7.40 9.14
C VAL A 48 6.80 6.58 9.35
N HIS A 49 7.59 6.95 10.35
CA HIS A 49 8.66 6.09 10.85
C HIS A 49 8.11 5.12 11.89
N PHE A 50 7.90 3.88 11.49
CA PHE A 50 7.34 2.82 12.32
C PHE A 50 8.24 2.44 13.50
N ARG A 51 7.74 2.54 14.75
CA ARG A 51 8.49 2.11 15.97
C ARG A 51 7.79 0.98 16.74
N ASN A 52 6.61 1.26 17.31
CA ASN A 52 5.86 0.28 18.10
C ASN A 52 4.93 -0.54 17.20
N ARG A 53 5.49 -1.51 16.45
CA ARG A 53 4.74 -2.38 15.55
C ARG A 53 5.17 -3.84 15.71
N THR A 54 4.24 -4.75 15.41
CA THR A 54 4.51 -6.16 15.18
C THR A 54 4.20 -6.47 13.73
N GLU A 55 5.15 -7.06 13.00
CA GLU A 55 4.95 -7.55 11.64
C GLU A 55 4.29 -8.94 11.72
N LEU A 56 3.15 -9.11 11.06
CA LEU A 56 2.34 -10.33 11.16
C LEU A 56 2.71 -11.37 10.09
N ALA A 57 3.21 -10.90 8.95
CA ALA A 57 3.67 -11.71 7.83
C ALA A 57 4.73 -10.91 7.04
N ASP A 58 5.50 -11.61 6.22
CA ASP A 58 6.51 -10.97 5.37
C ASP A 58 5.87 -10.05 4.32
N PRO A 59 6.50 -8.90 4.00
CA PRO A 59 6.04 -8.03 2.95
C PRO A 59 5.95 -8.76 1.59
N GLN A 60 4.86 -8.54 0.86
CA GLN A 60 4.64 -9.09 -0.48
C GLN A 60 4.66 -7.95 -1.50
N ALA A 61 5.27 -8.20 -2.66
CA ALA A 61 5.22 -7.28 -3.79
C ALA A 61 3.75 -7.02 -4.20
N LEU A 62 3.46 -5.84 -4.73
CA LEU A 62 2.13 -5.46 -5.20
C LEU A 62 2.21 -5.00 -6.66
N PHE A 63 2.37 -3.70 -6.91
CA PHE A 63 2.36 -3.17 -8.27
C PHE A 63 3.78 -2.94 -8.77
N THR A 64 4.05 -3.40 -10.00
CA THR A 64 5.33 -3.17 -10.69
C THR A 64 5.09 -2.34 -11.94
N PHE A 65 5.92 -1.32 -12.14
CA PHE A 65 5.93 -0.47 -13.32
C PHE A 65 7.31 -0.51 -13.96
N THR A 66 7.33 -0.52 -15.30
CA THR A 66 8.55 -0.59 -16.11
C THR A 66 8.57 0.55 -17.11
N HIS A 67 9.74 1.16 -17.28
CA HIS A 67 9.97 2.30 -18.16
C HIS A 67 11.15 2.02 -19.12
N PRO A 68 11.01 2.33 -20.42
CA PRO A 68 9.81 2.89 -21.06
C PRO A 68 8.67 1.88 -21.20
N ASN A 69 7.44 2.26 -20.84
CA ASN A 69 6.25 1.52 -21.23
C ASN A 69 5.92 1.85 -22.69
N ARG A 70 5.84 0.83 -23.54
CA ARG A 70 5.58 0.94 -24.99
C ARG A 70 4.20 0.41 -25.39
N GLU A 71 3.32 0.13 -24.43
CA GLU A 71 1.93 -0.26 -24.67
C GLU A 71 1.12 0.87 -25.34
N ILE A 72 0.15 0.52 -26.18
CA ILE A 72 -0.75 1.46 -26.85
C ILE A 72 -2.18 0.84 -26.83
N PRO A 73 -3.12 1.37 -26.04
CA PRO A 73 -2.99 2.46 -25.06
C PRO A 73 -2.18 2.03 -23.83
N ILE A 74 -1.56 2.99 -23.14
CA ILE A 74 -0.97 2.77 -21.82
C ILE A 74 -2.10 2.76 -20.78
N ASP A 75 -2.26 1.66 -20.04
CA ASP A 75 -3.15 1.58 -18.88
C ASP A 75 -2.36 1.29 -17.60
N ASN A 76 -2.43 2.22 -16.66
CA ASN A 76 -1.78 2.11 -15.35
C ASN A 76 -2.73 1.64 -14.24
N SER A 77 -3.99 1.38 -14.56
CA SER A 77 -4.97 0.85 -13.60
C SER A 77 -4.57 -0.57 -13.19
N ARG A 78 -4.47 -0.82 -11.89
CA ARG A 78 -4.08 -2.13 -11.35
C ARG A 78 -5.09 -2.63 -10.33
N TYR A 79 -5.23 -3.94 -10.26
CA TYR A 79 -5.99 -4.65 -9.24
C TYR A 79 -5.23 -5.90 -8.86
N GLU A 80 -5.04 -6.13 -7.56
CA GLU A 80 -4.41 -7.35 -7.08
C GLU A 80 -4.94 -7.75 -5.72
N VAL A 81 -4.97 -9.06 -5.47
CA VAL A 81 -5.37 -9.64 -4.19
C VAL A 81 -4.18 -10.36 -3.59
N ARG A 82 -3.79 -9.98 -2.37
CA ARG A 82 -2.71 -10.63 -1.61
C ARG A 82 -3.27 -11.38 -0.41
N LYS A 83 -2.70 -12.56 -0.15
CA LYS A 83 -3.03 -13.38 1.02
C LYS A 83 -1.80 -13.40 1.93
N PHE A 84 -1.93 -12.83 3.11
CA PHE A 84 -0.90 -12.88 4.14
C PHE A 84 -1.20 -14.04 5.08
N LEU A 85 -0.29 -15.01 5.16
CA LEU A 85 -0.35 -16.07 6.17
C LEU A 85 0.40 -15.57 7.40
N SER A 86 -0.30 -15.48 8.53
CA SER A 86 0.32 -15.01 9.77
C SER A 86 1.31 -16.04 10.30
N ASN A 87 2.56 -15.65 10.50
CA ASN A 87 3.57 -16.49 11.16
C ASN A 87 3.32 -16.58 12.68
N ALA A 88 2.53 -15.66 13.23
CA ALA A 88 2.08 -15.63 14.61
C ALA A 88 0.62 -16.12 14.71
N ILE A 89 0.44 -17.18 15.51
CA ILE A 89 -0.78 -17.82 16.00
C ILE A 89 -2.06 -16.95 15.91
N ARG A 90 -3.07 -17.46 15.19
CA ARG A 90 -4.51 -17.12 15.19
C ARG A 90 -4.90 -15.80 15.86
N CYS A 91 -4.90 -14.70 15.11
CA CYS A 91 -5.68 -13.52 15.47
C CYS A 91 -6.32 -12.94 14.19
N PHE A 92 -7.61 -12.61 14.29
CA PHE A 92 -8.54 -12.31 13.19
C PHE A 92 -7.98 -11.30 12.18
N THR A 93 -7.96 -11.70 10.92
CA THR A 93 -7.56 -10.87 9.78
C THR A 93 -8.64 -9.84 9.47
N VAL A 94 -8.31 -8.55 9.59
CA VAL A 94 -9.06 -7.48 8.91
C VAL A 94 -8.41 -7.28 7.54
N SER A 95 -9.07 -7.75 6.49
CA SER A 95 -8.63 -7.52 5.10
C SER A 95 -8.97 -6.07 4.72
N LEU A 96 -7.96 -5.21 4.59
CA LEU A 96 -8.13 -3.90 3.96
C LEU A 96 -7.73 -4.03 2.48
N ALA A 97 -8.72 -4.00 1.59
CA ALA A 97 -8.49 -3.84 0.16
C ALA A 97 -8.23 -2.36 -0.11
N ILE A 98 -7.00 -2.03 -0.49
CA ILE A 98 -6.66 -0.68 -0.96
C ILE A 98 -6.71 -0.71 -2.48
N SER A 99 -7.83 -0.30 -3.07
CA SER A 99 -7.86 0.11 -4.48
C SER A 99 -7.29 1.51 -4.57
N ILE A 100 -6.07 1.65 -5.07
CA ILE A 100 -5.54 2.95 -5.49
C ILE A 100 -5.97 3.14 -6.94
N THR A 101 -7.05 3.89 -7.15
CA THR A 101 -7.37 4.46 -8.46
C THR A 101 -6.71 5.84 -8.51
N GLU A 102 -5.52 5.94 -9.10
CA GLU A 102 -4.98 7.23 -9.52
C GLU A 102 -5.71 7.68 -10.79
N ARG A 103 -6.26 8.91 -10.77
CA ARG A 103 -6.74 9.62 -11.97
C ARG A 103 -5.58 10.30 -12.67
#